data_AF-A0A6B3G4X8-F1
#
_entry.id   AF-A0A6B3G4X8-F1
#
_cell.length_a   1.000
_cell.length_b   1.000
_cell.length_c   1.000
_cell.angle_alpha   90.00
_cell.angle_beta   90.00
_cell.angle_gamma   90.00
#
_symmetry.space_group_name_H-M   'P 1'
#
loop_
_entity.id
_entity.type
_entity.pdbx_description
1 polymer ?
#
loop_
_entity_poly.entity_id
_entity_poly.type
_entity_poly.pdbx_seq_one_letter_code
_entity_poly.pdbx_strand_id
1 'polypeptide(L)' 'TVLVDHTAGQREKELLVCQGFRSHVIDGLILSPIHLETEDLMARTETAPLVLLGEREYEAPYDHIAIDNVAAAR' A
#
# COMPACT_ATOMS: atom_id res chain seq x y z
N THR A 1 -1.51 17.96 -8.14
CA THR A 1 -2.90 17.47 -8.01
C THR A 1 -2.89 16.19 -7.22
N VAL A 2 -3.94 15.89 -6.45
CA VAL A 2 -4.05 14.63 -5.68
C VAL A 2 -5.16 13.79 -6.30
N LEU A 3 -4.88 12.52 -6.57
CA LEU A 3 -5.87 11.52 -6.98
C LEU A 3 -6.18 10.64 -5.76
N VAL A 4 -7.46 10.40 -5.52
CA VAL A 4 -7.91 9.47 -4.47
C VAL A 4 -8.77 8.42 -5.14
N ASP A 5 -8.46 7.16 -4.85
CA ASP A 5 -9.22 5.99 -5.32
C ASP A 5 -9.52 5.06 -4.13
N HIS A 6 -10.54 4.23 -4.25
CA HIS A 6 -10.99 3.33 -3.20
C HIS A 6 -11.07 1.89 -3.73
N THR A 7 -10.25 1.01 -3.16
CA THR A 7 -10.18 -0.40 -3.58
C THR A 7 -11.40 -1.22 -3.16
N ALA A 8 -12.24 -0.68 -2.26
CA ALA A 8 -13.36 -1.39 -1.64
C ALA A 8 -12.97 -2.70 -0.94
N GLY A 9 -11.71 -2.79 -0.49
CA GLY A 9 -11.16 -4.00 0.10
C GLY A 9 -11.08 -5.17 -0.88
N GLN A 10 -11.12 -4.93 -2.18
CA GLN A 10 -11.00 -6.00 -3.17
C GLN A 10 -9.52 -6.27 -3.44
N ARG A 11 -9.05 -7.47 -3.08
CA ARG A 11 -7.64 -7.87 -3.25
C ARG A 11 -7.13 -7.63 -4.67
N GLU A 12 -7.92 -7.97 -5.69
CA GLU A 12 -7.54 -7.77 -7.10
C GLU A 12 -7.25 -6.30 -7.43
N LYS A 13 -8.03 -5.37 -6.86
CA LYS A 13 -7.81 -3.93 -7.05
C LYS A 13 -6.60 -3.43 -6.28
N GLU A 14 -6.40 -3.92 -5.05
CA GLU A 14 -5.21 -3.60 -4.27
C GLU A 14 -3.94 -4.06 -4.98
N LEU A 15 -3.96 -5.27 -5.54
CA LEU A 15 -2.86 -5.81 -6.33
C LEU A 15 -2.59 -4.96 -7.56
N LEU A 16 -3.64 -4.62 -8.32
CA LEU A 16 -3.53 -3.79 -9.52
C LEU A 16 -2.91 -2.42 -9.21
N VAL A 17 -3.37 -1.76 -8.15
CA VAL A 17 -2.85 -0.45 -7.70
C VAL A 17 -1.39 -0.58 -7.25
N CYS A 18 -1.08 -1.59 -6.44
CA CYS A 18 0.28 -1.86 -5.97
C CYS A 18 1.26 -2.09 -7.13
N GLN A 19 0.84 -2.86 -8.14
CA GLN A 19 1.66 -3.25 -9.29
C GLN A 19 1.80 -2.17 -10.37
N GLY A 20 1.20 -0.98 -10.21
CA GLY A 20 1.44 0.14 -11.12
C GLY A 20 0.26 0.62 -11.94
N PHE A 21 -0.96 0.41 -11.47
CA PHE A 21 -2.12 1.04 -12.10
C PHE A 21 -1.90 2.55 -12.20
N ARG A 22 -1.76 3.05 -13.44
CA ARG A 22 -1.47 4.46 -13.76
C ARG A 22 -0.12 4.98 -13.27
N SER A 23 0.90 4.13 -13.18
CA SER A 23 2.28 4.52 -12.79
C SER A 23 2.84 5.70 -13.59
N HIS A 24 2.45 5.86 -14.86
CA HIS A 24 2.82 7.00 -15.71
C HIS A 24 2.17 8.35 -15.33
N VAL A 25 1.22 8.36 -14.40
CA VAL A 25 0.39 9.53 -14.06
C VAL A 25 0.59 10.01 -12.62
N ILE A 26 1.27 9.22 -11.78
CA ILE A 26 1.50 9.53 -10.36
C ILE A 26 3.00 9.48 -10.03
N ASP A 27 3.47 10.49 -9.30
CA ASP A 27 4.86 10.56 -8.83
C ASP A 27 5.10 9.74 -7.55
N GLY A 28 4.06 9.16 -6.96
CA GLY A 28 4.11 8.38 -5.74
C GLY A 28 2.75 7.82 -5.34
N LEU A 29 2.75 6.80 -4.49
CA LEU A 29 1.56 6.07 -4.05
C LEU A 29 1.54 5.96 -2.52
N ILE A 30 0.42 6.33 -1.91
CA ILE A 30 0.10 6.00 -0.52
C ILE A 30 -1.03 4.98 -0.57
N LEU A 31 -0.82 3.80 0.02
CA LEU A 31 -1.75 2.68 -0.05
C LEU A 31 -2.09 2.20 1.36
N SER A 32 -3.39 2.03 1.63
CA SER A 32 -3.91 1.39 2.84
C SER A 32 -4.52 0.03 2.48
N PRO A 33 -3.71 -1.04 2.36
CA PRO A 33 -4.19 -2.34 1.92
C PRO A 33 -4.95 -3.09 3.03
N ILE A 34 -5.88 -3.96 2.62
CA ILE A 34 -6.61 -4.85 3.53
C ILE A 34 -6.16 -6.30 3.33
N HIS A 35 -5.87 -6.70 2.08
CA HIS A 35 -5.62 -8.09 1.69
C HIS A 35 -4.28 -8.30 0.98
N LEU A 36 -3.46 -7.26 0.81
CA LEU A 36 -2.09 -7.45 0.31
C LEU A 36 -1.24 -8.20 1.33
N GLU A 37 -0.35 -9.02 0.79
CA GLU A 37 0.67 -9.78 1.50
C GLU A 37 2.07 -9.29 1.10
N THR A 38 3.09 -9.71 1.85
CA THR A 38 4.49 -9.30 1.61
C THR A 38 4.96 -9.70 0.21
N GLU A 39 4.53 -10.86 -0.28
CA GLU A 39 4.88 -11.40 -1.59
C GLU A 39 4.37 -10.49 -2.72
N ASP A 40 3.18 -9.91 -2.56
CA ASP A 40 2.61 -8.98 -3.53
C ASP A 40 3.43 -7.68 -3.62
N LEU A 41 3.92 -7.21 -2.47
CA LEU A 41 4.79 -6.04 -2.36
C LEU A 41 6.18 -6.32 -2.96
N MET A 42 6.75 -7.49 -2.69
CA MET A 42 8.05 -7.89 -3.22
C MET A 42 8.03 -8.14 -4.74
N ALA A 43 6.89 -8.57 -5.27
CA ALA A 43 6.70 -8.78 -6.72
C ALA A 43 6.50 -7.48 -7.50
N ARG A 44 6.39 -6.34 -6.81
CA ARG A 44 6.12 -5.03 -7.43
C ARG A 44 7.30 -4.57 -8.29
N THR A 45 7.02 -4.29 -9.57
CA THR A 45 8.01 -3.85 -10.56
C THR A 45 8.11 -2.33 -10.70
N GLU A 46 7.23 -1.59 -10.04
CA GLU A 46 7.13 -0.14 -10.17
C GLU A 46 8.15 0.61 -9.32
N THR A 47 8.63 1.72 -9.88
CA THR A 47 9.72 2.52 -9.28
C THR A 47 9.23 3.76 -8.53
N ALA A 48 7.96 4.15 -8.72
CA ALA A 48 7.37 5.25 -7.95
C ALA A 48 7.48 4.96 -6.44
N PRO A 49 7.74 5.94 -5.56
CA PRO A 49 7.73 5.73 -4.13
C PRO A 49 6.38 5.17 -3.63
N LEU A 50 6.43 4.22 -2.72
CA LEU A 50 5.26 3.62 -2.07
C LEU A 50 5.39 3.79 -0.56
N VAL A 51 4.34 4.32 0.06
CA VAL A 51 4.15 4.34 1.51
C VAL A 51 2.91 3.53 1.84
N LEU A 52 3.05 2.60 2.78
CA LEU A 52 1.97 1.78 3.30
C LEU A 52 1.38 2.42 4.56
N LEU A 53 0.05 2.36 4.67
CA LEU A 53 -0.68 2.75 5.86
C LEU A 53 -1.45 1.55 6.40
N GLY A 54 -1.41 1.36 7.72
CA GLY A 54 -2.20 0.34 8.39
C GLY A 54 -1.42 -0.34 9.49
N GLU A 55 -2.02 -1.38 10.04
CA GLU A 55 -1.48 -2.12 11.18
C GLU A 55 -0.81 -3.45 10.77
N ARG A 56 -0.97 -3.86 9.52
CA ARG A 56 -0.37 -5.10 9.01
C ARG A 56 1.11 -4.88 8.77
N GLU A 57 1.93 -5.67 9.44
CA GLU A 57 3.38 -5.67 9.21
C GLU A 57 3.73 -6.35 7.89
N TYR A 58 4.66 -5.76 7.16
CA TYR A 58 5.15 -6.24 5.87
C TYR A 58 6.67 -6.33 5.91
N GLU A 59 7.21 -7.48 5.55
CA GLU A 59 8.66 -7.66 5.37
C GLU A 59 9.06 -7.21 3.95
N ALA A 60 8.79 -5.94 3.64
CA ALA A 60 9.03 -5.34 2.33
C ALA A 60 9.86 -4.04 2.48
N PRO A 61 10.63 -3.64 1.46
CA PRO A 61 11.52 -2.47 1.51
C PRO A 61 10.74 -1.15 1.29
N TYR A 62 9.58 -1.00 1.92
CA TYR A 62 8.71 0.17 1.78
C TYR A 62 8.43 0.82 3.12
N ASP A 63 8.33 2.14 3.11
CA ASP A 63 7.97 2.88 4.31
C ASP A 63 6.57 2.49 4.74
N HIS A 64 6.42 2.23 6.03
CA HIS A 64 5.16 1.78 6.62
C HIS A 64 4.84 2.64 7.84
N ILE A 65 3.65 3.23 7.83
CA ILE A 65 3.13 4.05 8.93
C ILE A 65 1.97 3.31 9.56
N ALA A 66 2.18 2.89 10.80
CA ALA A 66 1.21 2.15 11.61
C ALA A 66 0.92 2.90 12.91
N ILE A 67 -0.27 2.64 13.47
CA ILE A 67 -0.60 3.02 14.84
C ILE A 67 -0.25 1.84 15.74
N ASP A 68 0.41 2.11 16.86
CA ASP A 68 0.57 1.11 17.92
C ASP A 68 -0.77 0.96 18.67
N ASN A 69 -1.63 0.09 18.14
CA ASN A 69 -2.94 -0.18 18.72
C ASN A 69 -2.85 -0.80 20.12
N VAL A 70 -1.74 -1.45 20.47
CA VAL A 70 -1.53 -2.03 21.80
C VAL A 70 -1.28 -0.93 22.81
N ALA A 71 -0.39 0.02 22.49
CA ALA A 71 -0.18 1.20 23.33
C ALA A 71 -1.45 2.08 23.39
N ALA A 72 -2.21 2.18 22.29
CA ALA A 72 -3.43 2.98 22.24
C ALA A 72 -4.61 2.39 23.03
N ALA A 73 -4.63 1.08 23.28
CA ALA A 73 -5.70 0.40 23.99
C ALA A 73 -5.55 0.39 25.53
N ARG A 74 -4.48 0.98 26.06
CA ARG A 74 -4.17 1.04 27.50
C ARG A 74 -4.48 2.41 28.08
#